data_AF-J7IFR7-F1
#
_entry.id   AF-J7IFR7-F1
#
_cell.length_a   1.000
_cell.length_b   1.000
_cell.length_c   1.000
_cell.angle_alpha   90.00
_cell.angle_beta   90.00
_cell.angle_gamma   90.00
#
_symmetry.space_group_name_H-M   'P 1'
#
loop_
_entity.id
_entity.type
_entity.pdbx_description
1 polymer ?
#
loop_
_entity_poly.entity_id
_entity_poly.type
_entity_poly.pdbx_seq_one_letter_code
_entity_poly.pdbx_strand_id
1 'polypeptide(L)' 'MTRRYWNINLEEMMEAGVHFGHGTRKWNPRMAPYISAKRKGIHIINLT' A
#
# COMPACT_ATOMS: atom_id res chain seq x y z
N MET A 1 18.31 26.78 4.53
CA MET A 1 17.87 25.37 4.68
C MET A 1 17.81 24.74 3.30
N THR A 2 18.61 23.73 3.02
CA THR A 2 18.55 22.97 1.76
C THR A 2 17.37 21.99 1.82
N ARG A 3 16.47 22.03 0.82
CA ARG A 3 15.45 20.98 0.65
C ARG A 3 16.14 19.67 0.28
N ARG A 4 15.96 18.64 1.09
CA ARG A 4 16.26 17.26 0.68
C ARG A 4 15.04 16.72 -0.06
N TYR A 5 15.29 16.14 -1.23
CA TYR A 5 14.27 15.43 -2.01
C TYR A 5 14.52 13.93 -1.90
N TRP A 6 13.44 13.17 -1.80
CA TRP A 6 13.46 11.71 -1.85
C TRP A 6 12.99 11.29 -3.23
N ASN A 7 13.70 10.33 -3.83
CA ASN A 7 13.29 9.77 -5.12
C ASN A 7 12.29 8.63 -4.84
N ILE A 8 11.01 8.98 -4.75
CA ILE A 8 9.90 8.03 -4.54
C ILE A 8 8.90 8.26 -5.65
N ASN A 9 8.59 7.22 -6.42
CA ASN A 9 7.57 7.27 -7.46
C ASN A 9 6.60 6.08 -7.34
N LEU A 10 5.39 6.26 -7.87
CA LEU A 10 4.32 5.26 -7.77
C LEU A 10 4.64 3.99 -8.58
N GLU A 11 5.33 4.13 -9.71
CA GLU A 11 5.66 3.02 -10.61
C GLU A 11 6.61 2.03 -9.94
N GLU A 12 7.71 2.51 -9.34
CA GLU A 12 8.65 1.73 -8.53
C GLU A 12 7.95 1.05 -7.35
N MET A 13 7.03 1.74 -6.68
CA MET A 13 6.26 1.14 -5.59
C MET A 13 5.31 0.02 -6.07
N MET A 14 4.71 0.20 -7.24
CA MET A 14 3.86 -0.81 -7.86
C MET A 14 4.68 -2.05 -8.28
N GLU A 15 5.84 -1.85 -8.91
CA GLU A 15 6.77 -2.92 -9.31
C GLU A 15 7.34 -3.67 -8.12
N ALA A 16 7.70 -2.96 -7.04
CA ALA A 16 8.17 -3.55 -5.80
C ALA A 16 7.06 -4.30 -5.04
N GLY A 17 5.78 -4.15 -5.43
CA GLY A 17 4.66 -4.86 -4.84
C GLY A 17 4.25 -4.38 -3.45
N VAL A 18 4.57 -3.14 -3.05
CA VAL A 18 4.28 -2.65 -1.68
C VAL A 18 2.79 -2.47 -1.39
N HIS A 19 1.93 -2.48 -2.42
CA HIS A 19 0.48 -2.40 -2.28
C HIS A 19 -0.17 -3.70 -1.77
N PHE A 20 0.55 -4.83 -1.73
CA PHE A 20 0.00 -6.07 -1.19
C PHE A 20 -0.01 -6.05 0.34
N GLY A 21 -1.22 -6.02 0.91
CA GLY A 21 -1.45 -6.06 2.35
C GLY A 21 -1.63 -7.47 2.90
N HIS A 22 -2.16 -7.54 4.11
CA HIS A 22 -2.47 -8.81 4.76
C HIS A 22 -3.66 -9.53 4.11
N GLY A 23 -3.76 -10.84 4.36
CA GLY A 23 -4.91 -11.63 3.95
C GLY A 23 -6.21 -11.17 4.62
N THR A 24 -7.33 -11.28 3.91
CA THR A 24 -8.65 -10.80 4.36
C THR A 24 -9.16 -11.53 5.61
N ARG A 25 -8.59 -12.69 5.95
CA ARG A 25 -8.91 -13.47 7.16
C ARG A 25 -8.16 -13.02 8.40
N LYS A 26 -6.99 -12.38 8.26
CA LYS A 26 -6.13 -11.96 9.37
C LYS A 26 -5.58 -10.56 9.08
N TRP A 27 -6.41 -9.56 9.36
CA TRP A 27 -6.07 -8.14 9.22
C TRP A 27 -6.67 -7.34 10.36
N ASN A 28 -6.16 -6.13 10.60
CA ASN A 28 -6.70 -5.22 11.61
C ASN A 28 -7.78 -4.33 10.97
N PRO A 29 -9.05 -4.37 11.42
CA PRO A 29 -10.13 -3.53 10.88
C PRO A 29 -9.83 -2.04 10.87
N ARG A 30 -8.95 -1.56 11.77
CA ARG A 30 -8.51 -0.16 11.81
C ARG A 30 -7.74 0.29 10.57
N MET A 31 -7.27 -0.65 9.73
CA MET A 31 -6.63 -0.37 8.46
C MET A 31 -7.62 -0.09 7.31
N ALA A 32 -8.93 -0.24 7.53
CA ALA A 32 -9.94 -0.05 6.49
C ALA A 32 -9.81 1.26 5.69
N PRO A 33 -9.47 2.42 6.29
CA PRO A 33 -9.31 3.67 5.54
C PRO A 33 -8.16 3.67 4.53
N TYR A 34 -7.18 2.78 4.70
CA TYR A 34 -5.99 2.70 3.84
C TYR A 34 -6.08 1.57 2.80
N ILE A 35 -7.16 0.78 2.82
CA ILE A 35 -7.36 -0.35 1.90
C ILE A 35 -8.20 0.14 0.73
N SER A 36 -7.67 0.01 -0.49
CA SER A 36 -8.36 0.40 -1.72
C SER A 36 -9.27 -0.70 -2.25
N ALA A 37 -8.82 -1.96 -2.19
CA ALA A 37 -9.55 -3.10 -2.72
C ALA A 37 -9.15 -4.42 -2.03
N LYS A 38 -9.83 -5.51 -2.37
CA LYS A 38 -9.44 -6.87 -2.00
C LYS A 38 -9.47 -7.76 -3.24
N ARG A 39 -8.42 -8.56 -3.46
CA ARG A 39 -8.31 -9.46 -4.62
C ARG A 39 -7.70 -10.79 -4.18
N LYS A 40 -8.33 -11.91 -4.57
CA LYS A 40 -7.88 -13.27 -4.24
C LYS A 40 -7.59 -13.49 -2.73
N GLY A 41 -8.37 -12.85 -1.85
CA GLY A 41 -8.20 -12.97 -0.40
C GLY A 41 -7.05 -12.16 0.19
N ILE A 42 -6.45 -11.24 -0.55
CA ILE A 42 -5.43 -10.28 -0.09
C ILE A 42 -5.99 -8.86 -0.19
N HIS A 43 -5.74 -8.03 0.82
CA HIS A 43 -6.06 -6.60 0.78
C HIS A 43 -5.04 -5.84 -0.06
N ILE A 44 -5.51 -4.89 -0.87
CA ILE A 44 -4.69 -3.97 -1.65
C ILE A 44 -4.71 -2.63 -0.92
N ILE A 45 -3.54 -2.12 -0.58
CA ILE A 45 -3.34 -0.86 0.15
C ILE A 45 -3.23 0.29 -0.84
N ASN A 46 -3.78 1.46 -0.50
CA ASN A 46 -3.61 2.68 -1.27
C ASN A 46 -2.18 3.23 -1.15
N LEU A 47 -1.56 3.56 -2.28
CA LEU A 47 -0.20 4.11 -2.36
C LEU A 47 -0.16 5.63 -2.62
N THR A 48 -1.32 6.28 -2.61
CA THR A 48 -1.49 7.72 -2.87
C THR A 48 -1.91 8.49 -1.64
#